data_AF-A0A3M1N313-F1
#
_entry.id   AF-A0A3M1N313-F1
#
_cell.length_a   1.000
_cell.length_b   1.000
_cell.length_c   1.000
_cell.angle_alpha   90.00
_cell.angle_beta   90.00
_cell.angle_gamma   90.00
#
_symmetry.space_group_name_H-M   'P 1'
#
loop_
_entity.id
_entity.type
_entity.pdbx_description
1 polymer ?
#
loop_
_entity_poly.entity_id
_entity_poly.type
_entity_poly.pdbx_seq_one_letter_code
_entity_poly.pdbx_strand_id
1 'polypeptide(L)'
;GKVWLYVVVGIAIGAGIHGYVPESAMAGILGKNAWWSVPAGVLLGVPLYSNAAGVIPIVHALMEKGAALGTVLAFMMSVVGLSLPEMVILRRVLKPQLIAIFIAILTVAIIITGYLFNFVL
;
A
#
# COMPACT_ATOMS: atom_id res chain seq x y z
N GLY A 1 8.86 22.10 16.00
CA GLY A 1 7.78 21.32 16.65
C GLY A 1 8.10 19.84 16.59
N LYS A 2 7.81 19.07 17.66
CA LYS A 2 8.20 17.67 17.94
C LYS A 2 7.62 16.61 16.99
N VAL A 3 7.69 16.82 15.67
CA VAL A 3 7.04 15.93 14.70
C VAL A 3 7.97 14.86 14.15
N TRP A 4 9.28 15.11 14.25
CA TRP A 4 10.29 14.09 13.97
C TRP A 4 10.04 12.81 14.78
N LEU A 5 9.51 12.92 16.01
CA LEU A 5 9.15 11.77 16.83
C LEU A 5 8.03 10.91 16.20
N TYR A 6 6.98 11.52 15.67
CA TYR A 6 5.88 10.79 15.01
C TYR A 6 6.34 10.15 13.70
N VAL A 7 7.22 10.82 12.96
CA VAL A 7 7.84 10.27 11.74
C VAL A 7 8.74 9.08 12.09
N VAL A 8 9.58 9.20 13.12
CA VAL A 8 10.44 8.11 13.59
C VAL A 8 9.63 6.92 14.08
N VAL A 9 8.53 7.14 14.81
CA VAL A 9 7.62 6.06 15.24
C VAL A 9 6.94 5.40 14.04
N GLY A 10 6.47 6.19 13.07
CA GLY A 10 5.89 5.64 11.83
C GLY A 10 6.89 4.83 11.01
N ILE A 11 8.13 5.30 10.90
CA ILE A 11 9.23 4.58 10.24
C ILE A 11 9.60 3.31 11.03
N ALA A 12 9.66 3.36 12.36
CA ALA A 12 9.98 2.20 13.19
C ALA A 12 8.91 1.10 13.08
N ILE A 13 7.64 1.48 13.05
CA ILE A 13 6.52 0.56 12.81
C ILE A 13 6.62 -0.01 11.39
N GLY A 14 6.82 0.84 10.38
CA GLY A 14 6.98 0.41 8.99
C GLY A 14 8.18 -0.52 8.77
N ALA A 15 9.33 -0.23 9.39
CA ALA A 15 10.54 -1.04 9.35
C ALA A 15 10.38 -2.37 10.09
N GLY A 16 9.66 -2.38 11.23
CA GLY A 16 9.30 -3.60 11.94
C GLY A 16 8.39 -4.51 11.11
N ILE A 17 7.46 -3.93 10.35
CA ILE A 17 6.58 -4.66 9.42
C ILE A 17 7.37 -5.15 8.20
N HIS A 18 8.34 -4.37 7.70
CA HIS A 18 9.17 -4.73 6.54
C HIS A 18 9.95 -6.04 6.75
N GLY A 19 10.33 -6.35 7.99
CA GLY A 19 11.02 -7.61 8.34
C GLY A 19 10.11 -8.78 8.73
N TYR A 20 8.80 -8.57 8.92
CA TYR A 20 7.92 -9.56 9.57
C TYR A 20 6.76 -10.06 8.71
N VAL A 21 6.53 -9.53 7.50
CA VAL A 21 5.53 -10.11 6.60
C VAL A 21 6.22 -11.02 5.59
N PRO A 22 6.27 -12.34 5.84
CA PRO A 22 6.86 -13.28 4.89
C PRO A 22 6.11 -13.20 3.56
N GLU A 23 6.86 -13.11 2.47
CA GLU A 23 6.33 -13.05 1.10
C GLU A 23 5.38 -14.21 0.79
N SER A 24 5.56 -15.36 1.47
CA SER A 24 4.66 -16.52 1.37
C SER A 24 3.27 -16.25 1.95
N ALA A 25 3.16 -15.45 3.02
CA ALA A 25 1.87 -15.05 3.58
C ALA A 25 1.17 -14.02 2.69
N MET A 26 1.91 -13.03 2.14
CA MET A 26 1.34 -12.09 1.17
C MET A 26 0.90 -12.81 -0.10
N ALA A 27 1.68 -13.75 -0.61
CA ALA A 27 1.31 -14.54 -1.79
C ALA A 27 0.09 -15.44 -1.55
N GLY A 28 -0.15 -15.92 -0.33
CA GLY A 28 -1.39 -16.65 0.01
C GLY A 28 -2.64 -15.77 0.06
N ILE A 29 -2.47 -14.48 0.36
CA ILE A 29 -3.55 -13.47 0.49
C ILE A 29 -3.82 -12.76 -0.84
N LEU A 30 -2.76 -12.43 -1.58
CA LEU A 30 -2.80 -11.68 -2.84
C LEU A 30 -2.74 -12.60 -4.08
N GLY A 31 -2.47 -13.88 -3.87
CA GLY A 31 -2.45 -14.91 -4.91
C GLY A 31 -3.80 -15.62 -5.05
N LYS A 32 -4.11 -15.98 -6.30
CA LYS A 32 -5.41 -16.42 -6.86
C LYS A 32 -6.36 -15.27 -7.23
N ASN A 33 -7.11 -15.50 -8.31
CA ASN A 33 -8.17 -14.68 -8.92
C ASN A 33 -9.35 -14.37 -7.98
N ALA A 34 -9.07 -13.95 -6.76
CA ALA A 34 -10.07 -13.58 -5.80
C ALA A 34 -10.30 -12.07 -5.90
N TRP A 35 -11.57 -11.67 -5.94
CA TRP A 35 -11.97 -10.27 -6.02
C TRP A 35 -11.35 -9.44 -4.87
N TRP A 36 -11.23 -10.03 -3.67
CA TRP A 36 -10.69 -9.34 -2.49
C TRP A 36 -9.18 -9.07 -2.52
N SER A 37 -8.44 -9.62 -3.49
CA SER A 37 -6.98 -9.44 -3.58
C SER A 37 -6.59 -7.99 -3.81
N VAL A 38 -7.36 -7.24 -4.62
CA VAL A 38 -7.07 -5.82 -4.92
C VAL A 38 -7.25 -4.94 -3.66
N PRO A 39 -8.40 -4.95 -2.97
CA PRO A 39 -8.54 -4.23 -1.70
C PRO A 39 -7.53 -4.66 -0.63
N ALA A 40 -7.22 -5.97 -0.54
CA ALA A 40 -6.23 -6.47 0.40
C ALA A 40 -4.83 -5.92 0.09
N GLY A 41 -4.46 -5.86 -1.20
CA GLY A 41 -3.20 -5.24 -1.64
C GLY A 41 -3.14 -3.77 -1.26
N VAL A 42 -4.23 -3.03 -1.43
CA VAL A 42 -4.29 -1.63 -0.98
C VAL A 42 -4.10 -1.51 0.52
N LEU A 43 -4.79 -2.32 1.34
CA LEU A 43 -4.65 -2.24 2.80
C LEU A 43 -3.27 -2.66 3.30
N LEU A 44 -2.65 -3.66 2.67
CA LEU A 44 -1.31 -4.13 3.02
C LEU A 44 -0.21 -3.15 2.58
N GLY A 45 -0.45 -2.33 1.57
CA GLY A 45 0.51 -1.31 1.12
C GLY A 45 0.63 -0.13 2.09
N VAL A 46 -0.45 0.28 2.75
CA VAL A 46 -0.49 1.47 3.65
C VAL A 46 0.59 1.47 4.74
N PRO A 47 0.85 0.35 5.46
CA PRO A 47 1.85 0.31 6.53
C PRO A 47 3.29 0.16 6.00
N LEU A 48 3.46 -0.35 4.77
CA LEU A 48 4.76 -0.52 4.14
C LEU A 48 5.23 0.84 3.63
N TYR A 49 5.72 1.69 4.53
CA TYR A 49 6.37 2.94 4.17
C TYR A 49 7.65 2.64 3.38
N SER A 50 7.53 2.64 2.06
CA SER A 50 8.64 2.46 1.13
C SER A 50 8.46 3.35 -0.09
N ASN A 51 9.56 3.67 -0.76
CA ASN A 51 9.50 4.31 -2.07
C ASN A 51 9.16 3.27 -3.16
N ALA A 52 8.70 3.75 -4.32
CA ALA A 52 8.32 2.88 -5.44
C ALA A 52 9.41 1.89 -5.88
N ALA A 53 10.69 2.32 -5.87
CA ALA A 53 11.83 1.49 -6.26
C ALA A 53 12.13 0.36 -5.25
N GLY A 54 11.95 0.62 -3.96
CA GLY A 54 12.14 -0.35 -2.89
C GLY A 54 11.09 -1.46 -2.86
N VAL A 55 9.92 -1.22 -3.47
CA VAL A 55 8.82 -2.20 -3.55
C VAL A 55 8.96 -3.13 -4.76
N ILE A 56 9.82 -2.80 -5.74
CA ILE A 56 9.99 -3.59 -6.98
C ILE A 56 10.34 -5.06 -6.71
N PRO A 57 11.28 -5.42 -5.81
CA PRO A 57 11.61 -6.82 -5.54
C PRO A 57 10.42 -7.61 -4.98
N ILE A 58 9.64 -6.99 -4.08
CA ILE A 58 8.45 -7.59 -3.46
C ILE A 58 7.39 -7.86 -4.53
N VAL A 59 7.15 -6.88 -5.40
CA VAL A 59 6.24 -6.96 -6.53
C VAL A 59 6.63 -8.10 -7.47
N HIS A 60 7.91 -8.19 -7.79
CA HIS A 60 8.43 -9.25 -8.65
C HIS A 60 8.20 -10.63 -8.02
N ALA A 61 8.52 -10.80 -6.74
CA ALA A 61 8.29 -12.04 -6.01
C ALA A 61 6.81 -12.42 -5.90
N LEU A 62 5.90 -11.43 -5.76
CA LEU A 62 4.45 -11.67 -5.74
C LEU A 62 3.94 -12.10 -7.11
N MET A 63 4.43 -11.50 -8.19
CA MET A 63 4.10 -11.90 -9.56
C MET A 63 4.60 -13.30 -9.89
N GLU A 64 5.83 -13.67 -9.49
CA GLU A 64 6.35 -15.03 -9.62
C GLU A 64 5.50 -16.07 -8.88
N LYS A 65 4.88 -15.67 -7.76
CA LYS A 65 3.96 -16.50 -6.97
C LYS A 65 2.51 -16.49 -7.49
N GLY A 66 2.26 -15.88 -8.65
CA GLY A 66 0.95 -15.90 -9.32
C GLY A 66 -0.05 -14.85 -8.84
N ALA A 67 0.40 -13.76 -8.21
CA ALA A 67 -0.45 -12.61 -7.96
C ALA A 67 -0.80 -11.90 -9.28
N ALA A 68 -2.05 -11.45 -9.40
CA ALA A 68 -2.52 -10.75 -10.59
C ALA A 68 -1.82 -9.39 -10.72
N LEU A 69 -1.49 -8.99 -11.96
CA LEU A 69 -0.71 -7.78 -12.23
C LEU A 69 -1.39 -6.52 -11.67
N GLY A 70 -2.70 -6.36 -11.87
CA GLY A 70 -3.46 -5.24 -11.33
C GLY A 70 -3.51 -5.21 -9.80
N THR A 71 -3.53 -6.37 -9.13
CA THR A 71 -3.41 -6.46 -7.66
C THR A 71 -2.06 -5.95 -7.18
N VAL A 72 -0.98 -6.33 -7.86
CA VAL A 72 0.38 -5.94 -7.48
C VAL A 72 0.61 -4.45 -7.77
N LEU A 73 0.07 -3.92 -8.86
CA LEU A 73 0.08 -2.48 -9.13
C LEU A 73 -0.72 -1.69 -8.10
N ALA A 74 -1.90 -2.16 -7.71
CA ALA A 74 -2.70 -1.51 -6.68
C ALA A 74 -1.97 -1.47 -5.32
N PHE A 75 -1.26 -2.54 -4.98
CA PHE A 75 -0.38 -2.58 -3.82
C PHE A 75 0.75 -1.53 -3.92
N MET A 76 1.46 -1.43 -5.05
CA MET A 76 2.49 -0.40 -5.23
C MET A 76 1.95 1.03 -5.11
N MET A 77 0.81 1.31 -5.75
CA MET A 77 0.19 2.63 -5.70
C MET A 77 -0.25 3.00 -4.28
N SER A 78 -0.74 2.02 -3.51
CA SER A 78 -1.08 2.20 -2.11
C SER A 78 0.12 2.56 -1.24
N VAL A 79 1.23 1.82 -1.40
CA VAL A 79 2.48 2.06 -0.65
C VAL A 79 2.95 3.51 -0.83
N VAL A 80 2.84 4.04 -2.04
CA VAL A 80 3.30 5.40 -2.36
C VAL A 80 2.25 6.47 -2.08
N GLY A 81 0.96 6.19 -2.28
CA GLY A 81 -0.10 7.23 -2.22
C GLY A 81 -0.80 7.36 -0.87
N LEU A 82 -0.75 6.32 -0.04
CA LEU A 82 -1.48 6.24 1.23
C LEU A 82 -0.55 6.04 2.44
N SER A 83 0.74 6.38 2.32
CA SER A 83 1.71 6.05 3.36
C SER A 83 1.48 6.84 4.65
N LEU A 84 1.78 6.20 5.80
CA LEU A 84 1.62 6.83 7.12
C LEU A 84 2.35 8.17 7.26
N PRO A 85 3.61 8.33 6.79
CA PRO A 85 4.32 9.60 6.93
C PRO A 85 3.69 10.73 6.12
N GLU A 86 3.14 10.44 4.95
CA GLU A 86 2.38 11.42 4.16
C GLU A 86 1.14 11.89 4.91
N MET A 87 0.41 10.98 5.55
CA MET A 87 -0.76 11.35 6.36
C MET A 87 -0.38 12.22 7.55
N VAL A 88 0.76 11.96 8.20
CA VAL A 88 1.30 12.79 9.29
C VAL A 88 1.68 14.19 8.79
N ILE A 89 2.25 14.29 7.59
CA ILE A 89 2.60 15.58 6.97
C ILE A 89 1.32 16.35 6.58
N LEU A 90 0.38 15.70 5.89
CA LEU A 90 -0.89 16.30 5.47
C LEU A 90 -1.71 16.79 6.66
N ARG A 91 -1.64 16.12 7.81
CA ARG A 91 -2.31 16.56 9.06
C ARG A 91 -1.87 17.93 9.57
N ARG A 92 -0.72 18.44 9.13
CA ARG A 92 -0.29 19.81 9.50
C ARG A 92 -0.89 20.90 8.64
N VAL A 93 -1.34 20.56 7.43
CA VAL A 93 -1.84 21.53 6.43
C VAL A 93 -3.33 21.37 6.16
N LEU A 94 -3.89 20.18 6.37
CA LEU A 94 -5.28 19.84 6.12
C LEU A 94 -6.01 19.47 7.41
N LYS A 95 -7.31 19.78 7.44
CA LYS A 95 -8.23 19.29 8.47
C LYS A 95 -8.36 17.76 8.36
N PRO A 96 -8.56 17.04 9.47
CA PRO A 96 -8.69 15.57 9.46
C PRO A 96 -9.83 15.08 8.53
N GLN A 97 -10.89 15.87 8.38
CA GLN A 97 -11.99 15.60 7.44
C GLN A 97 -11.52 15.56 5.98
N LEU A 98 -10.62 16.46 5.58
CA LEU A 98 -10.08 16.50 4.22
C LEU A 98 -9.12 15.33 3.95
N ILE A 99 -8.40 14.89 4.98
CA ILE A 99 -7.51 13.71 4.88
C ILE A 99 -8.34 12.44 4.72
N ALA A 100 -9.44 12.30 5.45
CA ALA A 100 -10.35 11.18 5.28
C ALA A 100 -10.91 11.13 3.84
N ILE A 101 -11.31 12.28 3.29
CA ILE A 101 -11.77 12.37 1.89
C ILE A 101 -10.66 12.01 0.91
N PHE A 102 -9.43 12.51 1.12
CA PHE A 102 -8.28 12.19 0.29
C PHE A 102 -7.99 10.68 0.27
N ILE A 103 -7.92 10.05 1.45
CA ILE A 103 -7.71 8.60 1.59
C ILE A 103 -8.84 7.85 0.88
N ALA A 104 -10.09 8.24 1.07
CA ALA A 104 -11.23 7.58 0.45
C ALA A 104 -11.17 7.65 -1.08
N ILE A 105 -10.94 8.83 -1.64
CA ILE A 105 -10.86 9.03 -3.09
C ILE A 105 -9.69 8.23 -3.68
N LEU A 106 -8.50 8.31 -3.08
CA LEU A 106 -7.35 7.55 -3.55
C LEU A 106 -7.57 6.04 -3.45
N THR A 107 -8.10 5.57 -2.33
CA THR A 107 -8.39 4.15 -2.14
C THR A 107 -9.34 3.64 -3.22
N VAL A 108 -10.42 4.38 -3.49
CA VAL A 108 -11.38 4.02 -4.54
C VAL A 108 -10.71 4.04 -5.93
N ALA A 109 -9.93 5.08 -6.23
CA ALA A 109 -9.22 5.18 -7.51
C ALA A 109 -8.26 4.01 -7.71
N ILE A 110 -7.44 3.69 -6.71
CA ILE A 110 -6.47 2.58 -6.77
C ILE A 110 -7.17 1.24 -6.95
N ILE A 111 -8.28 1.01 -6.24
CA ILE A 111 -9.06 -0.23 -6.37
C ILE A 111 -9.66 -0.36 -7.78
N ILE A 112 -10.27 0.72 -8.29
CA ILE A 112 -10.85 0.73 -9.65
C ILE A 112 -9.75 0.46 -10.68
N THR A 113 -8.60 1.13 -10.57
CA THR A 113 -7.47 0.91 -11.47
C THR A 113 -6.95 -0.52 -11.35
N GLY A 114 -6.78 -1.07 -10.14
CA GLY A 114 -6.33 -2.45 -9.94
C GLY A 114 -7.25 -3.48 -10.59
N TYR A 115 -8.57 -3.31 -10.44
CA TYR A 115 -9.53 -4.19 -11.11
C TYR A 115 -9.55 -3.99 -12.63
N LEU A 116 -9.42 -2.75 -13.11
CA LEU A 116 -9.35 -2.46 -14.54
C LEU A 116 -8.15 -3.18 -15.17
N PHE A 117 -6.99 -3.14 -14.52
CA PHE A 117 -5.80 -3.84 -14.98
C PHE A 117 -5.99 -5.36 -14.95
N ASN A 118 -6.58 -5.93 -13.89
CA ASN A 118 -6.90 -7.36 -13.83
C ASN A 118 -7.96 -7.82 -14.84
N PHE A 119 -8.79 -6.89 -15.34
CA PHE A 119 -9.79 -7.20 -16.36
C PHE A 119 -9.22 -7.16 -17.78
N VAL A 120 -8.25 -6.26 -18.03
CA VAL A 120 -7.64 -6.06 -19.35
C VAL A 120 -6.48 -7.02 -19.61
N LEU A 121 -5.71 -7.38 -18.56
CA LEU A 121 -4.51 -8.21 -18.62
C LEU A 121 -4.69 -9.50 -17.82
#